data_AF-A0A8T5KC56-F1
#
_entry.id   AF-A0A8T5KC56-F1
#
_cell.length_a   1.000
_cell.length_b   1.000
_cell.length_c   1.000
_cell.angle_alpha   90.00
_cell.angle_beta   90.00
_cell.angle_gamma   90.00
#
_symmetry.space_group_name_H-M   'P 1'
#
loop_
_entity.id
_entity.type
_entity.pdbx_description
1 polymer ?
#
loop_
_entity_poly.entity_id
_entity_poly.type
_entity_poly.pdbx_seq_one_letter_code
_entity_poly.pdbx_strand_id
1 'polypeptide(L)'
;MKVIENIPAKLDADELVKGLRIRRNVDYIRNKLGSLIETISPVMNPKAIYSVSFVDKIEGDNVTIGDTVFTSRVVRMNLEKVGRVFPYIVTAGSELDDVELSKG
;
A
#
# COMPACT_ATOMS: atom_id res chain seq x y z
N MET A 1 -13.28 -5.32 13.47
CA MET A 1 -11.83 -5.44 13.22
C MET A 1 -11.12 -4.35 14.00
N LYS A 2 -9.90 -4.61 14.49
CA LYS A 2 -9.12 -3.60 15.22
C LYS A 2 -8.27 -2.81 14.21
N VAL A 3 -8.26 -1.47 14.34
CA VAL A 3 -7.38 -0.60 13.56
C VAL A 3 -5.99 -0.65 14.17
N ILE A 4 -4.99 -0.83 13.31
CA ILE A 4 -3.57 -0.66 13.62
C ILE A 4 -3.23 0.79 13.27
N GLU A 5 -2.84 1.55 14.28
CA GLU A 5 -2.48 2.97 14.18
C GLU A 5 -0.99 3.15 14.45
N ASN A 6 -0.47 4.35 14.19
CA ASN A 6 0.93 4.72 14.44
C ASN A 6 1.93 3.79 13.73
N ILE A 7 1.61 3.37 12.51
CA ILE A 7 2.51 2.52 11.71
C ILE A 7 3.71 3.39 11.30
N PRO A 8 4.95 3.03 11.68
CA PRO A 8 6.12 3.81 11.33
C PRO A 8 6.33 3.75 9.82
N ALA A 9 6.22 4.92 9.17
CA ALA A 9 6.52 5.09 7.76
C ALA A 9 7.69 6.06 7.62
N LYS A 10 8.74 5.63 6.91
CA LYS A 10 9.86 6.49 6.54
C LYS A 10 9.97 6.52 5.03
N LEU A 11 9.84 7.70 4.46
CA LEU A 11 10.12 7.93 3.05
C LEU A 11 11.58 8.33 2.88
N ASP A 12 12.19 7.85 1.80
CA ASP A 12 13.58 8.12 1.45
C ASP A 12 13.67 8.56 0.00
N ALA A 13 14.31 9.72 -0.24
CA ALA A 13 14.32 10.34 -1.55
C ALA A 13 15.12 9.51 -2.58
N ASP A 14 16.19 8.82 -2.17
CA ASP A 14 17.00 8.00 -3.06
C ASP A 14 16.27 6.70 -3.44
N GLU A 15 15.61 6.06 -2.47
CA GLU A 15 14.74 4.91 -2.69
C GLU A 15 13.61 5.27 -3.67
N LEU A 16 12.99 6.45 -3.50
CA LEU A 16 11.93 6.93 -4.40
C LEU A 16 12.43 7.22 -5.81
N VAL A 17 13.60 7.87 -5.96
CA VAL A 17 14.21 8.12 -7.28
C VAL A 17 14.44 6.80 -8.02
N LYS A 18 14.97 5.80 -7.33
CA LYS A 18 15.21 4.46 -7.87
C LYS A 18 13.91 3.74 -8.21
N GLY A 19 12.95 3.73 -7.28
CA GLY A 19 11.67 3.04 -7.41
C GLY A 19 10.80 3.62 -8.54
N LEU A 20 10.77 4.94 -8.67
CA LEU A 20 10.08 5.66 -9.76
C LEU A 20 10.87 5.65 -11.08
N ARG A 21 12.06 5.03 -11.10
CA ARG A 21 12.93 4.90 -12.28
C ARG A 21 13.25 6.24 -12.93
N ILE A 22 13.52 7.27 -12.13
CA ILE A 22 13.89 8.61 -12.61
C ILE A 22 15.30 8.56 -13.21
N ARG A 23 15.45 8.96 -14.47
CA ARG A 23 16.73 8.89 -15.23
C ARG A 23 17.33 10.23 -15.62
N ARG A 24 16.56 11.33 -15.50
CA ARG A 24 16.97 12.68 -15.88
C ARG A 24 16.71 13.63 -14.73
N ASN A 25 17.51 14.69 -14.63
CA ASN A 25 17.38 15.70 -13.58
C ASN A 25 17.35 15.09 -12.16
N VAL A 26 18.14 14.03 -11.95
CA VAL A 26 18.07 13.20 -10.74
C VAL A 26 18.27 14.05 -9.48
N ASP A 27 19.30 14.92 -9.47
CA ASP A 27 19.59 15.74 -8.30
C ASP A 27 18.49 16.77 -8.01
N TYR A 28 17.96 17.43 -9.05
CA TYR A 28 16.84 18.35 -8.91
C TYR A 28 15.60 17.65 -8.36
N ILE A 29 15.24 16.48 -8.89
CA ILE A 29 14.06 15.74 -8.44
C ILE A 29 14.27 15.17 -7.03
N ARG A 30 15.45 14.65 -6.71
CA ARG A 30 15.78 14.19 -5.36
C ARG A 30 15.58 15.31 -4.34
N ASN A 31 16.09 16.51 -4.63
CA ASN A 31 15.91 17.66 -3.75
C ASN A 31 14.42 18.03 -3.59
N LYS A 32 13.66 18.03 -4.69
CA LYS A 32 12.21 18.30 -4.65
C LYS A 32 11.45 17.23 -3.84
N LEU A 33 11.82 15.96 -3.98
CA LEU A 33 11.28 14.87 -3.17
C LEU A 33 11.64 15.05 -1.69
N GLY A 34 12.87 15.47 -1.38
CA GLY A 34 13.28 15.78 0.00
C GLY A 34 12.38 16.82 0.64
N SER A 35 12.18 17.96 -0.01
CA SER A 35 11.28 19.01 0.49
C SER A 35 9.83 18.54 0.62
N LEU A 36 9.35 17.71 -0.30
CA LEU A 36 8.01 17.12 -0.21
C LEU A 36 7.90 16.18 1.00
N ILE A 37 8.88 15.30 1.20
CA ILE A 37 8.95 14.36 2.33
C ILE A 37 8.95 15.12 3.65
N GLU A 38 9.75 16.19 3.77
CA GLU A 38 9.77 17.04 4.96
C GLU A 38 8.40 17.66 5.26
N THR A 39 7.66 18.04 4.21
CA THR A 39 6.32 18.64 4.34
C THR A 39 5.28 17.62 4.78
N ILE A 40 5.27 16.42 4.18
CA ILE A 40 4.20 15.45 4.40
C ILE A 40 4.45 14.54 5.61
N SER A 41 5.71 14.23 5.96
CA SER A 41 6.03 13.25 7.01
C SER A 41 5.40 13.56 8.37
N PRO A 42 5.33 14.83 8.83
CA PRO A 42 4.70 15.15 10.12
C PRO A 42 3.18 14.96 10.16
N VAL A 43 2.51 14.98 9.00
CA VAL A 43 1.04 14.88 8.89
C VAL A 43 0.58 13.51 8.40
N MET A 44 1.48 12.69 7.85
CA MET A 44 1.20 11.29 7.52
C MET A 44 0.64 10.58 8.75
N ASN A 45 -0.49 9.90 8.57
CA ASN A 45 -1.11 9.11 9.63
C ASN A 45 -1.44 7.70 9.12
N PRO A 46 -0.41 6.85 8.93
CA PRO A 46 -0.62 5.55 8.31
C PRO A 46 -1.39 4.61 9.22
N LYS A 47 -2.43 3.98 8.66
CA LYS A 47 -3.36 3.08 9.37
C LYS A 47 -3.56 1.82 8.57
N ALA A 48 -3.83 0.72 9.25
CA ALA A 48 -4.17 -0.54 8.61
C ALA A 48 -5.27 -1.30 9.34
N ILE A 49 -5.99 -2.12 8.58
CA ILE A 49 -6.82 -3.19 9.12
C ILE A 49 -6.48 -4.48 8.39
N TYR A 50 -6.67 -5.60 9.07
CA TYR A 50 -6.63 -6.92 8.44
C TYR A 50 -7.71 -7.81 9.03
N SER A 51 -8.00 -8.87 8.30
CA SER A 51 -8.89 -9.94 8.75
C SER A 51 -8.18 -11.28 8.64
N VAL A 52 -8.56 -12.24 9.49
CA VAL A 52 -8.17 -13.63 9.32
C VAL A 52 -9.31 -14.31 8.57
N SER A 53 -9.04 -14.79 7.36
CA SER A 53 -10.03 -15.47 6.52
C SER A 53 -9.47 -16.79 6.03
N PHE A 54 -10.36 -17.66 5.56
CA PHE A 54 -9.99 -18.96 5.01
C PHE A 54 -10.36 -19.01 3.52
N VAL A 55 -9.66 -19.84 2.77
CA VAL A 55 -10.05 -20.17 1.40
C VAL A 55 -11.09 -21.27 1.49
N ASP A 56 -12.35 -20.91 1.30
CA ASP A 56 -13.47 -21.82 1.54
C ASP A 56 -13.68 -22.78 0.37
N LYS A 57 -13.50 -22.27 -0.86
CA LYS A 57 -13.79 -23.03 -2.09
C LYS A 57 -12.94 -22.56 -3.25
N ILE A 58 -12.50 -23.51 -4.07
CA ILE A 58 -11.84 -23.25 -5.36
C ILE A 58 -12.56 -24.07 -6.44
N GLU A 59 -13.06 -23.39 -7.48
CA GLU A 59 -13.74 -24.02 -8.62
C GLU A 59 -13.35 -23.33 -9.93
N GLY A 60 -12.59 -24.02 -10.77
CA GLY A 60 -12.02 -23.41 -11.99
C GLY A 60 -11.12 -22.24 -11.62
N ASP A 61 -11.47 -21.05 -12.09
CA ASP A 61 -10.79 -19.78 -11.78
C ASP A 61 -11.46 -18.99 -10.62
N ASN A 62 -12.52 -19.52 -10.02
CA ASN A 62 -13.19 -18.91 -8.88
C ASN A 62 -12.57 -19.36 -7.55
N VAL A 63 -12.31 -18.40 -6.67
CA VAL A 63 -11.83 -18.61 -5.30
C VAL A 63 -12.76 -17.87 -4.34
N THR A 64 -13.33 -18.59 -3.38
CA THR A 64 -14.19 -18.03 -2.33
C THR A 64 -13.38 -17.81 -1.06
N ILE A 65 -13.44 -16.60 -0.52
CA ILE A 65 -12.79 -16.20 0.74
C ILE A 65 -13.85 -15.44 1.56
N GLY A 66 -14.39 -16.09 2.59
CA GLY A 66 -15.58 -15.61 3.28
C GLY A 66 -16.75 -15.44 2.32
N ASP A 67 -17.42 -14.28 2.36
CA ASP A 67 -18.57 -13.98 1.50
C ASP A 67 -18.18 -13.41 0.12
N THR A 68 -16.88 -13.37 -0.22
CA THR A 68 -16.39 -12.80 -1.48
C THR A 68 -15.91 -13.89 -2.44
N VAL A 69 -16.35 -13.80 -3.69
CA VAL A 69 -15.85 -14.63 -4.78
C VAL A 69 -14.90 -13.81 -5.66
N PHE A 70 -13.68 -14.30 -5.81
CA PHE A 70 -12.69 -13.78 -6.73
C PHE A 70 -12.62 -14.66 -7.98
N THR A 71 -12.77 -14.07 -9.17
CA THR A 71 -12.61 -14.79 -10.44
C THR A 71 -11.27 -14.41 -11.07
N SER A 72 -10.24 -15.23 -10.84
CA SER A 72 -8.90 -15.01 -11.38
C SER A 72 -8.04 -16.27 -11.31
N ARG A 73 -7.51 -16.69 -12.47
CA ARG A 73 -6.55 -17.78 -12.56
C ARG A 73 -5.31 -17.55 -11.69
N VAL A 74 -4.84 -16.30 -11.60
CA VAL A 74 -3.67 -15.93 -10.78
C VAL A 74 -3.98 -16.11 -9.30
N VAL A 75 -5.15 -15.66 -8.83
CA VAL A 75 -5.58 -15.85 -7.44
C VAL A 75 -5.74 -17.34 -7.13
N ARG A 76 -6.39 -18.11 -8.00
CA ARG A 76 -6.52 -19.57 -7.87
C ARG A 76 -5.16 -20.26 -7.76
N MET A 77 -4.23 -19.97 -8.66
CA MET A 77 -2.89 -20.57 -8.62
C MET A 77 -2.12 -20.20 -7.34
N ASN A 78 -2.22 -18.96 -6.87
CA ASN A 78 -1.54 -18.52 -5.66
C ASN A 78 -2.14 -19.11 -4.38
N LEU A 79 -3.43 -19.46 -4.40
CA LEU A 79 -4.16 -19.92 -3.21
C LEU A 79 -4.51 -21.42 -3.21
N GLU A 80 -4.17 -22.17 -4.26
CA GLU A 80 -4.52 -23.59 -4.44
C GLU A 80 -4.16 -24.49 -3.26
N LYS A 81 -3.07 -24.18 -2.55
CA LYS A 81 -2.59 -24.93 -1.37
C LYS A 81 -2.63 -24.11 -0.08
N VAL A 82 -3.30 -22.97 -0.10
CA VAL A 82 -3.36 -22.02 1.02
C VAL A 82 -4.70 -22.15 1.71
N GLY A 83 -4.70 -22.57 2.98
CA GLY A 83 -5.92 -22.66 3.77
C GLY A 83 -6.35 -21.33 4.40
N ARG A 84 -5.39 -20.54 4.90
CA ARG A 84 -5.64 -19.31 5.66
C ARG A 84 -4.97 -18.12 4.98
N VAL A 85 -5.71 -17.03 4.85
CA VAL A 85 -5.28 -15.77 4.25
C VAL A 85 -5.53 -14.60 5.19
N PHE A 86 -4.84 -13.48 4.92
CA PHE A 86 -4.96 -12.26 5.71
C PHE A 86 -5.23 -11.05 4.82
N PRO A 87 -6.47 -10.88 4.31
CA PRO A 87 -6.84 -9.70 3.56
C PRO A 87 -6.60 -8.44 4.41
N TYR A 88 -6.00 -7.42 3.81
CA TYR A 88 -5.63 -6.19 4.50
C TYR A 88 -5.92 -4.96 3.66
N ILE A 89 -6.11 -3.83 4.36
CA ILE A 89 -6.15 -2.48 3.79
C ILE A 89 -5.14 -1.64 4.56
N VAL A 90 -4.32 -0.87 3.83
CA VAL A 90 -3.41 0.13 4.40
C VAL A 90 -3.69 1.47 3.72
N THR A 91 -3.60 2.56 4.49
CA THR A 91 -3.66 3.93 4.00
C THR A 91 -2.51 4.74 4.59
N ALA A 92 -2.07 5.78 3.89
CA ALA A 92 -1.12 6.77 4.40
C ALA A 92 -1.79 7.87 5.26
N GLY A 93 -3.12 7.88 5.32
CA GLY A 93 -3.92 8.90 5.99
C GLY A 93 -4.57 9.87 5.01
N SER A 94 -5.82 10.25 5.26
CA SER A 94 -6.54 11.27 4.47
C SER A 94 -6.03 12.68 4.75
N GLU A 95 -5.31 12.85 5.86
CA GLU A 95 -4.63 14.08 6.26
C GLU A 95 -3.66 14.61 5.19
N LEU A 96 -3.20 13.73 4.28
CA LEU A 96 -2.37 14.09 3.13
C LEU A 96 -3.11 14.82 2.02
N ASP A 97 -4.42 14.63 1.88
CA ASP A 97 -5.22 15.26 0.83
C ASP A 97 -5.37 16.77 1.05
N ASP A 98 -5.21 17.22 2.31
CA ASP A 98 -5.33 18.62 2.73
C ASP A 98 -3.99 19.37 2.71
N VAL A 99 -2.88 18.71 2.33
CA VAL A 99 -1.56 19.36 2.32
C VAL A 99 -1.44 20.31 1.14
N GLU A 100 -1.30 21.60 1.42
CA GLU A 100 -0.97 22.60 0.40
C GLU A 100 0.50 22.45 -0.04
N LEU A 101 0.68 22.01 -1.28
CA LEU A 101 2.01 21.92 -1.89
C LEU A 101 2.39 23.28 -2.48
N SER A 102 3.55 23.80 -2.07
CA SER A 102 4.14 24.97 -2.72
C SER A 102 4.29 24.71 -4.22
N LYS A 103 3.78 25.61 -5.06
CA LYS A 103 4.00 25.54 -6.51
C LYS A 103 5.49 25.77 -6.77
N GLY A 104 6.21 24.68 -7.07
CA GLY A 104 7.60 24.71 -7.51
C GLY A 104 7.73 24.94 -9.01
#